data_AF-A0A932H575-F1
#
_entry.id   AF-A0A932H575-F1
#
_cell.length_a   1.000
_cell.length_b   1.000
_cell.length_c   1.000
_cell.angle_alpha   90.00
_cell.angle_beta   90.00
_cell.angle_gamma   90.00
#
_symmetry.space_group_name_H-M   'P 1'
#
loop_
_entity.id
_entity.type
_entity.pdbx_description
1 polymer ?
#
loop_
_entity_poly.entity_id
_entity_poly.type
_entity_poly.pdbx_seq_one_letter_code
_entity_poly.pdbx_strand_id
1 'polypeptide(L)'
;MTLDLPVVFAVLMGVVVLAYVVLDGYDLGVGMLLPAADPREQNVMVSSIGPFWDANETWLVLGVALLLAQGLMLGSYITGFAPGFGYALLSLVVAGGLCGGYVLLRATWLILRTEGALQRKAVAWARWGLLWVALGVALVSIATPLASESVRDKWFDFPRTLGLMLLPLASLAAWLWVWRISGRIRKGEAVPDWAPFAGTIAIYALAFLGLPYSLFPYLVMDRITIWEAAAHPSSLKLVLIGALIVLPFIIGWTAYVYRVFRGKATGTLYDH
;
A
#
# COMPACT_ATOMS: atom_id res chain seq x y z
N MET A 1 19.64 -27.76 -8.36
CA MET A 1 19.50 -26.29 -8.25
C MET A 1 19.63 -25.90 -6.79
N THR A 2 20.67 -25.15 -6.42
CA THR A 2 20.77 -24.56 -5.09
C THR A 2 19.79 -23.39 -5.00
N LEU A 3 18.97 -23.35 -3.96
CA LEU A 3 18.02 -22.25 -3.72
C LEU A 3 18.78 -20.94 -3.50
N ASP A 4 18.51 -19.90 -4.31
CA ASP A 4 19.11 -18.57 -4.15
C ASP A 4 18.42 -17.85 -2.97
N LEU A 5 19.03 -17.96 -1.78
CA LEU A 5 18.46 -17.41 -0.54
C LEU A 5 18.26 -15.88 -0.60
N PRO A 6 19.21 -15.06 -1.09
CA PRO A 6 18.97 -13.63 -1.32
C PRO A 6 17.70 -13.34 -2.12
N VAL A 7 17.46 -14.05 -3.22
CA VAL A 7 16.24 -13.88 -4.03
C VAL A 7 14.99 -14.28 -3.23
N VAL A 8 15.03 -15.41 -2.51
CA VAL A 8 13.91 -15.84 -1.65
C VAL A 8 13.57 -14.79 -0.60
N PHE A 9 14.58 -14.23 0.07
CA PHE A 9 14.38 -13.19 1.08
C PHE A 9 13.91 -11.86 0.47
N ALA A 10 14.38 -11.48 -0.72
CA ALA A 10 13.87 -10.31 -1.42
C ALA A 10 12.38 -10.46 -1.75
N VAL A 11 11.94 -11.64 -2.20
CA VAL A 11 10.53 -11.94 -2.44
C VAL A 11 9.73 -11.93 -1.14
N LEU A 12 10.21 -12.59 -0.09
CA LEU A 12 9.54 -12.62 1.22
C LEU A 12 9.38 -11.21 1.81
N MET A 13 10.44 -10.41 1.76
CA MET A 13 10.39 -9.01 2.19
C MET A 13 9.37 -8.22 1.38
N GLY A 14 9.34 -8.39 0.06
CA GLY A 14 8.32 -7.77 -0.79
C GLY A 14 6.89 -8.13 -0.37
N VAL A 15 6.62 -9.42 -0.14
CA VAL A 15 5.30 -9.89 0.30
C VAL A 15 4.93 -9.33 1.67
N VAL A 16 5.87 -9.34 2.63
CA VAL A 16 5.63 -8.82 3.99
C VAL A 16 5.39 -7.31 3.97
N VAL A 17 6.15 -6.54 3.19
CA VAL A 17 5.95 -5.09 3.07
C VAL A 17 4.60 -4.79 2.42
N LEU A 18 4.21 -5.51 1.36
CA LEU A 18 2.89 -5.34 0.75
C LEU A 18 1.76 -5.67 1.73
N ALA A 19 1.88 -6.78 2.46
CA ALA A 19 0.92 -7.17 3.48
C ALA A 19 0.81 -6.10 4.58
N TYR A 20 1.95 -5.59 5.06
CA TYR A 20 1.99 -4.49 6.03
C TYR A 20 1.28 -3.24 5.51
N VAL A 21 1.61 -2.78 4.31
CA VAL A 21 1.01 -1.57 3.71
C VAL A 21 -0.51 -1.72 3.54
N VAL A 22 -1.00 -2.92 3.20
CA VAL A 22 -2.43 -3.17 3.03
C VAL A 22 -3.14 -3.29 4.38
N LEU A 23 -2.61 -4.10 5.30
CA LEU A 23 -3.24 -4.38 6.59
C LEU A 23 -3.20 -3.18 7.52
N ASP A 24 -2.06 -2.48 7.60
CA ASP A 24 -1.92 -1.30 8.47
C ASP A 24 -2.43 -0.02 7.77
N GLY A 25 -2.57 -0.04 6.44
CA GLY A 25 -2.87 1.17 5.69
C GLY A 25 -4.28 1.70 5.89
N TYR A 26 -5.28 0.84 6.02
CA TYR A 26 -6.64 1.29 6.35
C TYR A 26 -6.78 1.67 7.82
N ASP A 27 -5.90 1.19 8.69
CA ASP A 27 -5.83 1.52 10.10
C ASP A 27 -5.26 2.93 10.30
N LEU A 28 -4.08 3.18 9.71
CA LEU A 28 -3.43 4.48 9.70
C LEU A 28 -4.26 5.58 9.01
N GLY A 29 -4.99 5.24 7.95
CA GLY A 29 -5.88 6.18 7.30
C GLY A 29 -7.07 6.61 8.18
N VAL A 30 -7.41 5.87 9.26
CA VAL A 30 -8.38 6.35 10.28
C VAL A 30 -7.90 7.66 10.84
N GLY A 31 -6.66 7.69 11.34
CA GLY A 31 -6.06 8.86 11.97
C GLY A 31 -6.10 10.10 11.07
N MET A 32 -5.92 9.93 9.76
CA MET A 32 -5.98 11.04 8.80
C MET A 32 -7.41 11.57 8.56
N LEU A 33 -8.40 10.68 8.58
CA LEU A 33 -9.79 11.05 8.29
C LEU A 33 -10.57 11.47 9.53
N LEU A 34 -10.09 11.14 10.74
CA LEU A 34 -10.77 11.51 12.00
C LEU A 34 -11.09 13.01 12.10
N PRO A 35 -10.17 13.95 11.81
CA PRO A 35 -10.48 15.39 11.90
C PRO A 35 -11.55 15.86 10.92
N ALA A 36 -11.82 15.10 9.85
CA ALA A 36 -12.82 15.43 8.83
C ALA A 36 -14.21 14.82 9.12
N ALA A 37 -14.36 14.08 10.22
CA ALA A 37 -15.57 13.38 10.62
C ALA A 37 -16.20 13.99 11.87
N ASP A 38 -17.53 13.92 11.99
CA ASP A 38 -18.27 14.38 13.17
C ASP A 38 -18.03 13.42 14.36
N PRO A 39 -18.21 13.83 15.64
CA PRO A 39 -17.87 12.99 16.79
C PRO A 39 -18.54 11.60 16.80
N ARG A 40 -19.79 11.50 16.32
CA ARG A 40 -20.48 10.21 16.18
C ARG A 40 -19.86 9.34 15.07
N GLU A 41 -19.44 9.96 13.97
CA GLU A 41 -18.78 9.26 12.87
C GLU A 41 -17.37 8.80 13.27
N GLN A 42 -16.63 9.60 14.05
CA GLN A 42 -15.33 9.24 14.60
C GLN A 42 -15.42 7.94 15.41
N ASN A 43 -16.43 7.80 16.28
CA ASN A 43 -16.65 6.57 17.04
C ASN A 43 -16.94 5.35 16.15
N VAL A 44 -17.73 5.53 15.07
CA VAL A 44 -17.98 4.47 14.08
C VAL A 44 -16.71 4.12 13.31
N MET A 45 -15.88 5.12 12.99
CA MET A 45 -14.60 4.92 12.31
C MET A 45 -13.63 4.11 13.18
N VAL A 46 -13.46 4.46 14.45
CA VAL A 46 -12.58 3.72 15.38
C VAL A 46 -13.12 2.30 15.63
N SER A 47 -14.41 2.15 15.89
CA SER A 47 -15.02 0.83 16.12
C SER A 47 -14.94 -0.10 14.91
N SER A 48 -14.95 0.44 13.68
CA SER A 48 -14.80 -0.37 12.46
C SER A 48 -13.44 -1.05 12.32
N ILE A 49 -12.43 -0.64 13.10
CA ILE A 49 -11.08 -1.20 13.06
C ILE A 49 -10.63 -1.86 14.36
N GLY A 50 -11.24 -1.57 15.52
CA GLY A 50 -10.76 -2.04 16.83
C GLY A 50 -10.27 -3.50 16.86
N PRO A 51 -11.10 -4.49 16.49
CA PRO A 51 -10.68 -5.90 16.50
C PRO A 51 -9.56 -6.26 15.51
N PHE A 52 -9.39 -5.46 14.44
CA PHE A 52 -8.35 -5.65 13.43
C PHE A 52 -7.07 -4.96 13.82
N TRP A 53 -7.16 -3.75 14.36
CA TRP A 53 -6.07 -2.99 14.94
C TRP A 53 -5.38 -3.81 16.03
N ASP A 54 -6.15 -4.38 16.96
CA ASP A 54 -5.65 -5.23 18.05
C ASP A 54 -5.03 -6.54 17.52
N ALA A 55 -5.45 -7.02 16.34
CA ALA A 55 -4.82 -8.16 15.67
C ALA A 55 -3.55 -7.77 14.91
N ASN A 56 -3.46 -6.52 14.46
CA ASN A 56 -2.33 -5.92 13.75
C ASN A 56 -1.27 -5.34 14.72
N GLU A 57 -1.53 -5.34 16.03
CA GLU A 57 -0.98 -4.50 17.11
C GLU A 57 0.53 -4.61 17.44
N THR A 58 1.39 -4.99 16.49
CA THR A 58 2.83 -5.07 16.77
C THR A 58 3.65 -3.81 16.47
N TRP A 59 3.13 -2.75 15.82
CA TRP A 59 4.05 -1.70 15.32
C TRP A 59 3.55 -0.25 15.27
N LEU A 60 2.73 0.23 16.22
CA LEU A 60 2.38 1.66 16.21
C LEU A 60 2.55 2.39 17.54
N VAL A 61 3.58 3.24 17.54
CA VAL A 61 3.49 4.59 18.07
C VAL A 61 4.20 5.49 17.05
N LEU A 62 3.44 6.10 16.12
CA LEU A 62 3.67 7.38 15.41
C LEU A 62 2.80 7.42 14.14
N GLY A 63 1.83 8.33 14.09
CA GLY A 63 0.87 8.50 12.98
C GLY A 63 1.47 9.17 11.72
N VAL A 64 0.81 10.21 11.19
CA VAL A 64 1.16 10.91 9.92
C VAL A 64 2.66 11.15 9.71
N ALA A 65 3.43 11.42 10.76
CA ALA A 65 4.88 11.57 10.69
C ALA A 65 5.61 10.31 10.17
N LEU A 66 5.18 9.11 10.57
CA LEU A 66 5.75 7.84 10.09
C LEU A 66 5.41 7.60 8.62
N LEU A 67 4.22 7.99 8.18
CA LEU A 67 3.78 7.84 6.78
C LEU A 67 4.50 8.83 5.87
N LEU A 68 4.67 10.07 6.35
CA LEU A 68 5.51 11.04 5.69
C LEU A 68 6.96 10.56 5.65
N ALA A 69 7.49 10.01 6.75
CA ALA A 69 8.83 9.43 6.79
C ALA A 69 8.97 8.25 5.80
N GLN A 70 7.96 7.37 5.71
CA GLN A 70 7.94 6.25 4.78
C GLN A 70 7.93 6.73 3.33
N GLY A 71 7.12 7.73 3.02
CA GLY A 71 7.06 8.31 1.68
C GLY A 71 8.32 9.09 1.31
N LEU A 72 8.90 9.83 2.26
CA LEU A 72 10.19 10.50 2.11
C LEU A 72 11.32 9.50 1.89
N MET A 73 11.30 8.39 2.63
CA MET A 73 12.23 7.28 2.47
C MET A 73 12.05 6.65 1.10
N LEU A 74 10.82 6.36 0.65
CA LEU A 74 10.55 5.79 -0.66
C LEU A 74 11.06 6.72 -1.78
N GLY A 75 10.76 8.01 -1.72
CA GLY A 75 11.24 9.00 -2.69
C GLY A 75 12.77 9.10 -2.74
N SER A 76 13.42 9.09 -1.57
CA SER A 76 14.89 9.11 -1.48
C SER A 76 15.49 7.80 -1.99
N TYR A 77 14.84 6.68 -1.72
CA TYR A 77 15.25 5.36 -2.13
C TYR A 77 15.17 5.15 -3.65
N ILE A 78 14.08 5.58 -4.30
CA ILE A 78 13.93 5.52 -5.77
C ILE A 78 14.79 6.52 -6.53
N THR A 79 15.50 7.40 -5.81
CA THR A 79 16.48 8.33 -6.37
C THR A 79 17.90 8.00 -5.95
N GLY A 80 18.13 6.82 -5.34
CA GLY A 80 19.46 6.38 -4.90
C GLY A 80 20.09 7.32 -3.86
N PHE A 81 19.25 8.01 -3.08
CA PHE A 81 19.62 9.04 -2.10
C PHE A 81 20.40 10.22 -2.73
N ALA A 82 20.06 10.58 -3.97
CA ALA A 82 20.69 11.71 -4.65
C ALA A 82 20.42 13.03 -3.89
N PRO A 83 21.45 13.84 -3.58
CA PRO A 83 21.27 15.13 -2.92
C PRO A 83 20.73 16.17 -3.91
N GLY A 84 19.88 17.09 -3.43
CA GLY A 84 19.41 18.22 -4.21
C GLY A 84 17.95 18.61 -3.92
N PHE A 85 17.63 19.88 -4.11
CA PHE A 85 16.29 20.40 -3.82
C PHE A 85 15.20 19.70 -4.65
N GLY A 86 15.47 19.40 -5.92
CA GLY A 86 14.52 18.70 -6.78
C GLY A 86 14.18 17.29 -6.28
N TYR A 87 15.17 16.54 -5.83
CA TYR A 87 14.95 15.20 -5.25
C TYR A 87 14.26 15.26 -3.89
N ALA A 88 14.59 16.24 -3.05
CA ALA A 88 13.89 16.46 -1.78
C ALA A 88 12.41 16.83 -2.01
N LEU A 89 12.13 17.70 -2.98
CA LEU A 89 10.77 18.06 -3.37
C LEU A 89 10.00 16.85 -3.91
N LEU A 90 10.63 16.06 -4.79
CA LEU A 90 10.04 14.80 -5.27
C LEU A 90 9.70 13.88 -4.10
N SER A 91 10.62 13.67 -3.15
CA SER A 91 10.38 12.83 -1.97
C SER A 91 9.21 13.33 -1.12
N LEU A 92 9.08 14.65 -0.95
CA LEU A 92 7.93 15.25 -0.27
C LEU A 92 6.62 14.99 -1.02
N VAL A 93 6.61 15.08 -2.36
CA VAL A 93 5.41 14.83 -3.14
C VAL A 93 5.06 13.34 -3.19
N VAL A 94 6.04 12.45 -3.26
CA VAL A 94 5.86 10.99 -3.10
C VAL A 94 5.27 10.69 -1.72
N ALA A 95 5.72 11.39 -0.68
CA ALA A 95 5.13 11.29 0.65
C ALA A 95 3.68 11.77 0.70
N GLY A 96 3.34 12.88 0.05
CA GLY A 96 1.96 13.32 -0.10
C GLY A 96 1.09 12.31 -0.86
N GLY A 97 1.61 11.73 -1.95
CA GLY A 97 0.94 10.68 -2.73
C GLY A 97 0.68 9.42 -1.90
N LEU A 98 1.65 9.02 -1.07
CA LEU A 98 1.51 7.88 -0.17
C LEU A 98 0.43 8.14 0.90
N CYS A 99 0.40 9.35 1.50
CA CYS A 99 -0.69 9.77 2.40
C CYS A 99 -2.06 9.69 1.71
N GLY A 100 -2.16 10.17 0.47
CA GLY A 100 -3.39 10.05 -0.32
C GLY A 100 -3.79 8.60 -0.61
N GLY A 101 -2.81 7.71 -0.77
CA GLY A 101 -3.03 6.27 -0.85
C GLY A 101 -3.61 5.68 0.44
N TYR A 102 -3.08 6.05 1.60
CA TYR A 102 -3.63 5.60 2.89
C TYR A 102 -5.06 6.12 3.12
N VAL A 103 -5.33 7.36 2.72
CA VAL A 103 -6.70 7.89 2.66
C VAL A 103 -7.59 7.04 1.75
N LEU A 104 -7.10 6.63 0.58
CA LEU A 104 -7.84 5.76 -0.33
C LEU A 104 -8.15 4.38 0.27
N LEU A 105 -7.16 3.72 0.87
CA LEU A 105 -7.34 2.43 1.55
C LEU A 105 -8.39 2.55 2.65
N ARG A 106 -8.28 3.58 3.49
CA ARG A 106 -9.27 3.83 4.55
C ARG A 106 -10.65 4.13 4.00
N ALA A 107 -10.75 5.00 3.00
CA ALA A 107 -12.02 5.42 2.45
C ALA A 107 -12.75 4.24 1.80
N THR A 108 -12.04 3.39 1.07
CA THR A 108 -12.62 2.18 0.47
C THR A 108 -12.97 1.11 1.50
N TRP A 109 -12.21 0.99 2.59
CA TRP A 109 -12.61 0.20 3.76
C TRP A 109 -13.90 0.73 4.39
N LEU A 110 -14.02 2.05 4.58
CA LEU A 110 -15.24 2.66 5.13
C LEU A 110 -16.46 2.42 4.24
N ILE A 111 -16.30 2.46 2.92
CA ILE A 111 -17.39 2.13 1.98
C ILE A 111 -17.91 0.71 2.23
N LEU A 112 -17.00 -0.24 2.46
CA LEU A 112 -17.32 -1.63 2.78
C LEU A 112 -18.01 -1.78 4.16
N ARG A 113 -17.60 -1.01 5.16
CA ARG A 113 -18.00 -1.20 6.56
C ARG A 113 -19.14 -0.32 7.05
N THR A 114 -19.52 0.71 6.30
CA THR A 114 -20.49 1.72 6.74
C THR A 114 -21.59 1.95 5.71
N GLU A 115 -22.67 2.60 6.13
CA GLU A 115 -23.82 2.97 5.29
C GLU A 115 -24.22 4.44 5.51
N GLY A 116 -25.11 4.96 4.66
CA GLY A 116 -25.72 6.28 4.87
C GLY A 116 -24.76 7.45 4.64
N ALA A 117 -24.77 8.42 5.57
CA ALA A 117 -24.02 9.68 5.42
C ALA A 117 -22.50 9.47 5.41
N LEU A 118 -21.99 8.62 6.30
CA LEU A 118 -20.57 8.31 6.40
C LEU A 118 -20.06 7.59 5.15
N GLN A 119 -20.85 6.66 4.61
CA GLN A 119 -20.52 5.97 3.35
C GLN A 119 -20.40 6.96 2.18
N ARG A 120 -21.28 7.97 2.10
CA ARG A 120 -21.19 9.03 1.07
C ARG A 120 -19.95 9.91 1.23
N LYS A 121 -19.59 10.28 2.47
CA LYS A 121 -18.32 10.99 2.76
C LYS A 121 -17.12 10.14 2.35
N ALA A 122 -17.14 8.85 2.67
CA ALA A 122 -16.10 7.89 2.29
C ALA A 122 -15.93 7.76 0.78
N VAL A 123 -17.02 7.79 -0.01
CA VAL A 123 -16.92 7.83 -1.48
C VAL A 123 -16.20 9.09 -1.98
N ALA A 124 -16.44 10.26 -1.36
CA ALA A 124 -15.73 11.48 -1.72
C ALA A 124 -14.23 11.38 -1.38
N TRP A 125 -13.90 10.90 -0.18
CA TRP A 125 -12.51 10.67 0.25
C TRP A 125 -11.78 9.65 -0.63
N ALA A 126 -12.45 8.57 -1.05
CA ALA A 126 -11.87 7.57 -1.96
C ALA A 126 -11.52 8.20 -3.31
N ARG A 127 -12.41 9.03 -3.87
CA ARG A 127 -12.14 9.70 -5.16
C ARG A 127 -11.02 10.72 -5.05
N TRP A 128 -10.92 11.44 -3.93
CA TRP A 128 -9.81 12.34 -3.67
C TRP A 128 -8.48 11.59 -3.50
N GLY A 129 -8.46 10.51 -2.72
CA GLY A 129 -7.29 9.65 -2.56
C GLY A 129 -6.82 9.02 -3.87
N LEU A 130 -7.75 8.60 -4.75
CA LEU A 130 -7.42 8.11 -6.09
C LEU A 130 -6.65 9.13 -6.93
N LEU A 131 -6.94 10.43 -6.81
CA LEU A 131 -6.22 11.46 -7.55
C LEU A 131 -4.79 11.62 -7.04
N TRP A 132 -4.60 11.57 -5.71
CA TRP A 132 -3.26 11.59 -5.12
C TRP A 132 -2.43 10.37 -5.46
N VAL A 133 -3.04 9.18 -5.49
CA VAL A 133 -2.35 7.96 -5.94
C VAL A 133 -1.94 8.09 -7.40
N ALA A 134 -2.83 8.58 -8.28
CA ALA A 134 -2.50 8.80 -9.69
C ALA A 134 -1.35 9.81 -9.86
N LEU A 135 -1.38 10.91 -9.10
CA LEU A 135 -0.30 11.90 -9.08
C LEU A 135 1.02 11.28 -8.60
N GLY A 136 1.01 10.54 -7.50
CA GLY A 136 2.19 9.87 -6.96
C GLY A 136 2.79 8.88 -7.95
N VAL A 137 1.97 8.02 -8.55
CA VAL A 137 2.39 7.06 -9.58
C VAL A 137 2.97 7.77 -10.80
N ALA A 138 2.34 8.83 -11.29
CA ALA A 138 2.83 9.59 -12.43
C ALA A 138 4.20 10.22 -12.15
N LEU A 139 4.37 10.84 -10.97
CA LEU A 139 5.63 11.47 -10.59
C LEU A 139 6.76 10.47 -10.38
N VAL A 140 6.48 9.34 -9.72
CA VAL A 140 7.45 8.24 -9.60
C VAL A 140 7.82 7.72 -10.98
N SER A 141 6.84 7.48 -11.85
CA SER A 141 7.09 6.97 -13.22
C SER A 141 7.93 7.92 -14.07
N ILE A 142 7.85 9.23 -13.84
CA ILE A 142 8.70 10.21 -14.51
C ILE A 142 10.09 10.25 -13.86
N ALA A 143 10.14 10.33 -12.53
CA ALA A 143 11.37 10.56 -11.80
C ALA A 143 12.33 9.36 -11.82
N THR A 144 11.83 8.13 -11.73
CA THR A 144 12.66 6.93 -11.63
C THR A 144 13.61 6.76 -12.83
N PRO A 145 13.17 6.79 -14.10
CA PRO A 145 14.08 6.70 -15.25
C PRO A 145 14.96 7.95 -15.42
N LEU A 146 14.58 9.10 -14.86
CA LEU A 146 15.45 10.29 -14.86
C LEU A 146 16.57 10.15 -13.82
N ALA A 147 16.30 9.51 -12.69
CA ALA A 147 17.24 9.31 -11.60
C ALA A 147 18.17 8.10 -11.81
N SER A 148 17.77 7.11 -12.59
CA SER A 148 18.53 5.87 -12.81
C SER A 148 18.59 5.46 -14.27
N GLU A 149 19.82 5.31 -14.79
CA GLU A 149 20.08 4.76 -16.11
C GLU A 149 19.69 3.28 -16.20
N SER A 150 19.99 2.50 -15.16
CA SER A 150 19.61 1.07 -15.06
C SER A 150 18.11 0.86 -15.20
N VAL A 151 17.30 1.70 -14.55
CA VAL A 151 15.83 1.63 -14.69
C VAL A 151 15.39 2.11 -16.07
N ARG A 152 15.97 3.20 -16.58
CA ARG A 152 15.68 3.72 -17.91
C ARG A 152 15.90 2.66 -18.98
N ASP A 153 17.03 1.97 -18.95
CA ASP A 153 17.36 0.93 -19.92
C ASP A 153 16.34 -0.21 -19.84
N LYS A 154 15.97 -0.68 -18.64
CA LYS A 154 14.93 -1.72 -18.50
C LYS A 154 13.55 -1.28 -19.00
N TRP A 155 13.21 -0.01 -18.81
CA TRP A 155 11.88 0.51 -19.14
C TRP A 155 11.74 0.79 -20.63
N PHE A 156 12.82 1.21 -21.29
CA PHE A 156 12.82 1.61 -22.70
C PHE A 156 13.53 0.62 -23.64
N ASP A 157 13.82 -0.60 -23.17
CA ASP A 157 14.35 -1.71 -23.96
C ASP A 157 13.26 -2.41 -24.80
N PHE A 158 13.15 -2.02 -26.07
CA PHE A 158 12.22 -2.64 -27.01
C PHE A 158 12.78 -3.96 -27.58
N PRO A 159 12.00 -5.07 -27.62
CA PRO A 159 10.55 -5.17 -27.40
C PRO A 159 10.13 -5.53 -25.97
N ARG A 160 11.06 -5.74 -25.04
CA ARG A 160 10.76 -6.18 -23.66
C ARG A 160 9.81 -5.21 -22.94
N THR A 161 9.89 -3.92 -23.23
CA THR A 161 8.96 -2.88 -22.74
C THR A 161 7.49 -3.23 -22.95
N LEU A 162 7.12 -3.96 -24.02
CA LEU A 162 5.72 -4.34 -24.27
C LEU A 162 5.16 -5.23 -23.16
N GLY A 163 5.98 -6.15 -22.63
CA GLY A 163 5.59 -6.97 -21.48
C GLY A 163 5.45 -6.13 -20.21
N LEU A 164 6.36 -5.17 -20.02
CA LEU A 164 6.32 -4.25 -18.88
C LEU A 164 5.06 -3.38 -18.89
N MET A 165 4.60 -2.93 -20.08
CA MET A 165 3.41 -2.08 -20.23
C MET A 165 2.12 -2.72 -19.69
N LEU A 166 2.07 -4.04 -19.50
CA LEU A 166 0.93 -4.69 -18.87
C LEU A 166 0.70 -4.19 -17.42
N LEU A 167 1.76 -3.88 -16.68
CA LEU A 167 1.65 -3.37 -15.29
C LEU A 167 1.00 -1.97 -15.19
N PRO A 168 1.46 -0.93 -15.93
CA PRO A 168 0.81 0.37 -15.90
C PRO A 168 -0.59 0.33 -16.54
N LEU A 169 -0.82 -0.48 -17.57
CA LEU A 169 -2.16 -0.65 -18.16
C LEU A 169 -3.13 -1.32 -17.17
N ALA A 170 -2.71 -2.36 -16.46
CA ALA A 170 -3.50 -2.99 -15.41
C ALA A 170 -3.76 -2.02 -14.25
N SER A 171 -2.76 -1.23 -13.86
CA SER A 171 -2.91 -0.20 -12.82
C SER A 171 -3.94 0.86 -13.22
N LEU A 172 -3.88 1.33 -14.47
CA LEU A 172 -4.85 2.28 -15.02
C LEU A 172 -6.25 1.67 -15.10
N ALA A 173 -6.37 0.41 -15.53
CA ALA A 173 -7.65 -0.29 -15.58
C ALA A 173 -8.27 -0.44 -14.18
N ALA A 174 -7.47 -0.82 -13.18
CA ALA A 174 -7.89 -0.90 -11.78
C ALA A 174 -8.32 0.48 -11.26
N TRP A 175 -7.54 1.53 -11.53
CA TRP A 175 -7.89 2.91 -11.18
C TRP A 175 -9.23 3.34 -11.80
N LEU A 176 -9.42 3.09 -13.10
CA LEU A 176 -10.66 3.41 -13.81
C LEU A 176 -11.85 2.61 -13.25
N TRP A 177 -11.62 1.36 -12.85
CA TRP A 177 -12.64 0.52 -12.24
C TRP A 177 -13.06 1.08 -10.87
N VAL A 178 -12.12 1.39 -9.97
CA VAL A 178 -12.42 2.01 -8.66
C VAL A 178 -13.11 3.35 -8.85
N TRP A 179 -12.66 4.18 -9.79
CA TRP A 179 -13.28 5.47 -10.10
C TRP A 179 -14.73 5.33 -10.56
N ARG A 180 -15.01 4.38 -11.46
CA ARG A 180 -16.36 4.12 -11.97
C ARG A 180 -17.26 3.56 -10.89
N ILE A 181 -16.83 2.54 -10.15
CA ILE A 181 -17.68 1.90 -9.14
C ILE A 181 -17.99 2.85 -7.98
N SER A 182 -17.00 3.62 -7.51
CA SER A 182 -17.22 4.68 -6.52
C SER A 182 -18.19 5.75 -7.03
N GLY A 183 -18.12 6.06 -8.33
CA GLY A 183 -19.06 6.96 -9.00
C GLY A 183 -20.50 6.41 -9.05
N ARG A 184 -20.67 5.10 -9.20
CA ARG A 184 -21.98 4.42 -9.17
C ARG A 184 -22.57 4.37 -7.77
N ILE A 185 -21.75 4.08 -6.75
CA ILE A 185 -22.15 4.15 -5.33
C ILE A 185 -22.65 5.57 -5.00
N ARG A 186 -21.93 6.60 -5.45
CA ARG A 186 -22.33 8.00 -5.26
C ARG A 186 -23.72 8.32 -5.84
N LYS A 187 -24.10 7.65 -6.93
CA LYS A 187 -25.42 7.81 -7.59
C LYS A 187 -26.53 6.97 -6.93
N GLY A 188 -26.20 6.17 -5.92
CA GLY A 188 -27.15 5.26 -5.27
C GLY A 188 -27.46 4.00 -6.09
N GLU A 189 -26.63 3.66 -7.08
CA GLU A 189 -26.79 2.41 -7.82
C GLU A 189 -26.42 1.20 -6.96
N ALA A 190 -27.16 0.10 -7.10
CA ALA A 190 -26.82 -1.16 -6.44
C ALA A 190 -25.55 -1.75 -7.06
N VAL A 191 -24.43 -1.62 -6.34
CA VAL A 191 -23.15 -2.23 -6.67
C VAL A 191 -22.54 -2.88 -5.43
N PRO A 192 -21.65 -3.87 -5.57
CA PRO A 192 -21.05 -4.51 -4.39
C PRO A 192 -20.10 -3.56 -3.64
N ASP A 193 -20.37 -3.34 -2.35
CA ASP A 193 -19.59 -2.44 -1.48
C ASP A 193 -18.12 -2.87 -1.30
N TRP A 194 -17.79 -4.15 -1.55
CA TRP A 194 -16.43 -4.69 -1.47
C TRP A 194 -15.56 -4.30 -2.66
N ALA A 195 -16.16 -3.97 -3.81
CA ALA A 195 -15.45 -3.80 -5.05
C ALA A 195 -14.48 -2.60 -5.07
N PRO A 196 -14.82 -1.42 -4.51
CA PRO A 196 -13.84 -0.33 -4.34
C PRO A 196 -12.59 -0.77 -3.55
N PHE A 197 -12.78 -1.52 -2.47
CA PHE A 197 -11.68 -1.96 -1.61
C PHE A 197 -10.78 -2.99 -2.32
N ALA A 198 -11.38 -3.99 -2.97
CA ALA A 198 -10.62 -4.96 -3.77
C ALA A 198 -9.86 -4.30 -4.92
N GLY A 199 -10.47 -3.31 -5.59
CA GLY A 199 -9.79 -2.55 -6.64
C GLY A 199 -8.63 -1.71 -6.10
N THR A 200 -8.77 -1.11 -4.92
CA THR A 200 -7.65 -0.42 -4.26
C THR A 200 -6.52 -1.38 -3.90
N ILE A 201 -6.82 -2.57 -3.35
CA ILE A 201 -5.79 -3.60 -3.09
C ILE A 201 -5.07 -3.99 -4.38
N ALA A 202 -5.80 -4.13 -5.49
CA ALA A 202 -5.19 -4.44 -6.79
C ALA A 202 -4.25 -3.32 -7.26
N ILE A 203 -4.63 -2.04 -7.11
CA ILE A 203 -3.75 -0.89 -7.43
C ILE A 203 -2.46 -0.97 -6.59
N TYR A 204 -2.57 -1.22 -5.29
CA TYR A 204 -1.42 -1.34 -4.40
C TYR A 204 -0.51 -2.50 -4.79
N ALA A 205 -1.08 -3.68 -5.06
CA ALA A 205 -0.31 -4.84 -5.49
C ALA A 205 0.42 -4.57 -6.83
N LEU A 206 -0.25 -3.95 -7.80
CA LEU A 206 0.35 -3.65 -9.11
C LEU A 206 1.44 -2.57 -9.02
N ALA A 207 1.20 -1.49 -8.27
CA ALA A 207 2.21 -0.46 -8.02
C ALA A 207 3.42 -1.04 -7.27
N PHE A 208 3.17 -1.91 -6.29
CA PHE A 208 4.21 -2.59 -5.55
C PHE A 208 5.03 -3.54 -6.43
N LEU A 209 4.42 -4.30 -7.34
CA LEU A 209 5.13 -5.18 -8.28
C LEU A 209 6.06 -4.42 -9.25
N GLY A 210 5.70 -3.19 -9.63
CA GLY A 210 6.54 -2.34 -10.47
C GLY A 210 7.87 -1.97 -9.84
N LEU A 211 7.93 -1.85 -8.51
CA LEU A 211 9.15 -1.47 -7.77
C LEU A 211 10.24 -2.54 -7.82
N PRO A 212 10.03 -3.81 -7.37
CA PRO A 212 11.02 -4.87 -7.49
C PRO A 212 11.46 -5.11 -8.94
N TYR A 213 10.54 -5.04 -9.92
CA TYR A 213 10.92 -5.17 -11.33
C TYR A 213 11.94 -4.09 -11.74
N SER A 214 11.70 -2.85 -11.31
CA SER A 214 12.57 -1.71 -11.66
C SER A 214 13.92 -1.80 -10.95
N LEU A 215 13.91 -2.17 -9.67
CA LEU A 215 15.07 -2.14 -8.80
C LEU A 215 15.99 -3.35 -8.98
N PHE A 216 15.44 -4.54 -9.18
CA PHE A 216 16.23 -5.78 -9.27
C PHE A 216 17.34 -5.65 -10.33
N PRO A 217 18.62 -5.93 -10.02
CA PRO A 217 19.12 -6.66 -8.85
C PRO A 217 19.43 -5.83 -7.59
N TYR A 218 19.17 -4.53 -7.62
CA TYR A 218 19.57 -3.61 -6.57
C TYR A 218 18.59 -3.63 -5.40
N LEU A 219 19.12 -3.81 -4.18
CA LEU A 219 18.42 -3.49 -2.94
C LEU A 219 18.49 -1.99 -2.66
N VAL A 220 19.56 -1.28 -3.02
CA VAL A 220 19.61 0.18 -3.04
C VAL A 220 19.97 0.59 -4.45
N MET A 221 19.09 1.36 -5.10
CA MET A 221 19.19 1.70 -6.52
C MET A 221 20.61 2.13 -6.90
N ASP A 222 21.18 1.42 -7.88
CA ASP A 222 22.51 1.63 -8.45
C ASP A 222 23.68 1.66 -7.43
N ARG A 223 23.49 1.07 -6.23
CA ARG A 223 24.51 1.06 -5.17
C ARG A 223 24.81 -0.32 -4.59
N ILE A 224 23.79 -1.02 -4.09
CA ILE A 224 23.96 -2.29 -3.36
C ILE A 224 22.98 -3.31 -3.93
N THR A 225 23.47 -4.46 -4.35
CA THR A 225 22.65 -5.59 -4.84
C THR A 225 22.06 -6.41 -3.70
N ILE A 226 21.01 -7.18 -4.00
CA ILE A 226 20.41 -8.09 -3.00
C ILE A 226 21.40 -9.14 -2.47
N TRP A 227 22.40 -9.52 -3.26
CA TRP A 227 23.43 -10.48 -2.84
C TRP A 227 24.50 -9.83 -1.97
N GLU A 228 24.89 -8.58 -2.24
CA GLU A 228 25.82 -7.83 -1.40
C GLU A 228 25.21 -7.46 -0.04
N ALA A 229 23.91 -7.17 -0.03
CA ALA A 229 23.18 -6.88 1.20
C ALA A 229 22.83 -8.14 2.03
N ALA A 230 23.01 -9.33 1.46
CA ALA A 230 22.59 -10.56 2.10
C ALA A 230 23.48 -10.93 3.29
N ALA A 231 22.85 -11.36 4.39
CA ALA A 231 23.54 -11.97 5.50
C ALA A 231 24.15 -13.34 5.12
N HIS A 232 25.03 -13.86 5.98
CA HIS A 232 25.66 -15.16 5.77
C HIS A 232 24.61 -16.27 5.54
N PRO A 233 24.80 -17.22 4.59
CA PRO A 233 23.79 -18.20 4.21
C PRO A 233 23.23 -19.04 5.36
N SER A 234 24.05 -19.38 6.36
CA SER A 234 23.61 -20.13 7.55
C SER A 234 22.56 -19.35 8.35
N SER A 235 22.75 -18.04 8.49
CA SER A 235 21.80 -17.15 9.18
C SER A 235 20.49 -17.03 8.38
N LEU A 236 20.59 -16.88 7.05
CA LEU A 236 19.41 -16.85 6.19
C LEU A 236 18.59 -18.14 6.28
N LYS A 237 19.23 -19.32 6.30
CA LYS A 237 18.51 -20.59 6.47
C LYS A 237 17.79 -20.68 7.81
N LEU A 238 18.45 -20.25 8.90
CA LEU A 238 17.86 -20.24 10.24
C LEU A 238 16.62 -19.34 10.28
N VAL A 239 16.74 -18.12 9.77
CA VAL A 239 15.62 -17.16 9.73
C VAL A 239 14.51 -17.67 8.83
N LEU A 240 14.82 -18.30 7.69
CA LEU A 240 13.84 -18.86 6.77
C LEU A 240 13.02 -19.97 7.42
N ILE A 241 13.67 -20.87 8.18
CA ILE A 241 12.97 -21.92 8.94
C ILE A 241 12.01 -21.28 9.96
N GLY A 242 12.48 -20.28 10.70
CA GLY A 242 11.63 -19.52 11.63
C GLY A 242 10.42 -18.89 10.93
N ALA A 243 10.65 -18.22 9.79
CA ALA A 243 9.59 -17.59 9.00
C ALA A 243 8.56 -18.61 8.47
N LEU A 244 9.02 -19.78 7.99
CA LEU A 244 8.15 -20.85 7.50
C LEU A 244 7.25 -21.44 8.60
N ILE A 245 7.67 -21.38 9.86
CA ILE A 245 6.85 -21.79 10.99
C ILE A 245 5.90 -20.66 11.38
N VAL A 246 6.40 -19.43 11.56
CA VAL A 246 5.64 -18.31 12.15
C VAL A 246 4.62 -17.72 11.17
N LEU A 247 4.98 -17.53 9.89
CA LEU A 247 4.11 -16.87 8.91
C LEU A 247 2.76 -17.58 8.74
N PRO A 248 2.67 -18.92 8.65
CA PRO A 248 1.39 -19.61 8.61
C PRO A 248 0.49 -19.33 9.82
N PHE A 249 1.05 -19.21 11.04
CA PHE A 249 0.26 -18.87 12.23
C PHE A 249 -0.26 -17.43 12.16
N ILE A 250 0.58 -16.48 11.73
CA ILE A 250 0.16 -15.08 11.54
C ILE A 250 -0.97 -15.03 10.52
N ILE A 251 -0.78 -15.64 9.35
CA ILE A 251 -1.80 -15.67 8.28
C ILE A 251 -3.10 -16.33 8.78
N GLY A 252 -2.98 -17.46 9.50
CA GLY A 252 -4.13 -18.17 10.06
C GLY A 252 -4.90 -17.32 11.07
N TRP A 253 -4.19 -16.64 11.98
CA TRP A 253 -4.79 -15.73 12.95
C TRP A 253 -5.46 -14.53 12.29
N THR A 254 -4.78 -13.86 11.35
CA THR A 254 -5.36 -12.73 10.61
C THR A 254 -6.61 -13.16 9.85
N ALA A 255 -6.55 -14.31 9.15
CA ALA A 255 -7.71 -14.84 8.43
C ALA A 255 -8.88 -15.17 9.38
N TYR A 256 -8.59 -15.70 10.56
CA TYR A 256 -9.59 -15.98 11.59
C TYR A 256 -10.27 -14.69 12.09
N VAL A 257 -9.49 -13.67 12.46
CA VAL A 257 -10.02 -12.36 12.89
C VAL A 257 -10.92 -11.75 11.81
N TYR A 258 -10.45 -11.74 10.55
CA TYR A 258 -11.23 -11.22 9.44
C TYR A 258 -12.53 -11.99 9.17
N ARG A 259 -12.52 -13.31 9.39
CA ARG A 259 -13.71 -14.14 9.27
C ARG A 259 -14.72 -13.84 10.38
N VAL A 260 -14.25 -13.67 11.62
CA VAL A 260 -15.10 -13.41 12.79
C VAL A 260 -15.74 -12.02 12.69
N PHE A 261 -14.98 -10.99 12.32
CA PHE A 261 -15.43 -9.59 12.33
C PHE A 261 -15.89 -9.05 10.97
N ARG A 262 -16.46 -9.89 10.10
CA ARG A 262 -16.86 -9.52 8.72
C ARG A 262 -18.09 -8.60 8.58
N GLY A 263 -18.81 -8.31 9.68
CA GLY A 263 -20.05 -7.53 9.66
C GLY A 263 -19.84 -6.01 9.49
N LYS A 264 -20.89 -5.28 9.11
CA LYS A 264 -20.84 -3.80 9.06
C LYS A 264 -20.74 -3.22 10.48
N ALA A 265 -20.04 -2.10 10.62
CA ALA A 265 -19.90 -1.42 11.90
C ALA A 265 -21.16 -0.58 12.17
N THR A 266 -21.95 -0.97 13.16
CA THR A 266 -23.14 -0.24 13.60
C THR A 266 -22.94 0.21 15.05
N GLY A 267 -22.72 1.51 15.27
CA GLY A 267 -22.65 2.09 16.62
C GLY A 267 -21.32 1.92 17.38
N THR A 268 -21.29 2.49 18.58
CA THR A 268 -20.15 2.57 19.51
C THR A 268 -19.82 1.19 20.07
N LEU A 269 -18.53 0.80 20.04
CA LEU A 269 -18.02 -0.47 20.58
C LEU A 269 -18.19 -0.60 22.13
N TYR A 270 -18.73 0.42 22.79
CA TYR A 270 -18.77 0.60 24.24
C TYR A 270 -20.18 0.77 24.84
N ASP A 271 -21.25 0.47 24.09
CA ASP A 271 -22.60 0.42 24.69
C ASP A 271 -22.88 -1.00 25.20
N HIS A 272 -22.32 -1.30 26.38
CA HIS A 272 -22.75 -2.37 27.27
C HIS A 272 -23.24 -1.78 28.60
#